data_AF-A0A1Q9CEF3-F1
#
_entry.id   AF-A0A1Q9CEF3-F1
#
_cell.length_a   1.000
_cell.length_b   1.000
_cell.length_c   1.000
_cell.angle_alpha   90.00
_cell.angle_beta   90.00
_cell.angle_gamma   90.00
#
_symmetry.space_group_name_H-M   'P 1'
#
loop_
_entity.id
_entity.type
_entity.pdbx_description
1 polymer ?
#
loop_
_entity_poly.entity_id
_entity_poly.type
_entity_poly.pdbx_seq_one_letter_code
_entity_poly.pdbx_strand_id
1 'polypeptide(L)'
;MKFCTWIFAWSVAAATGEKPAPVDKLDVAAFLGRWYQTYGSFSVKYATELGADCVYVDYGALSNSSAISLVNSVQVFGHRVSVEGFAVPSPDRVGIFDVSLGPPGLAPKAPEPFRKSNYIVLMLGPRVGGKYDYAVVTDPTYLSLYILVRDVSRFGRLHEAGVLDKVSHMGFTSFLNRPRRTNQHGCKYSDKDGTAVVV
;
A
#
# COMPACT_ATOMS: atom_id res chain seq x y z
N MET A 1 -17.80 -51.37 -28.13
CA MET A 1 -18.05 -50.28 -27.16
C MET A 1 -16.78 -50.04 -26.36
N LYS A 2 -16.09 -48.92 -26.59
CA LYS A 2 -14.96 -48.46 -25.75
C LYS A 2 -15.32 -47.07 -25.24
N PHE A 3 -15.48 -46.95 -23.93
CA PHE A 3 -15.72 -45.68 -23.25
C PHE A 3 -14.44 -44.85 -23.27
N CYS A 4 -14.54 -43.60 -23.74
CA CYS A 4 -13.47 -42.61 -23.69
C CYS A 4 -13.88 -41.55 -22.65
N THR A 5 -13.48 -41.75 -21.41
CA THR A 5 -13.64 -40.76 -20.33
C THR A 5 -12.46 -39.80 -20.36
N TRP A 6 -12.73 -38.57 -20.75
CA TRP A 6 -11.79 -37.45 -20.63
C TRP A 6 -11.81 -36.96 -19.18
N ILE A 7 -10.75 -37.26 -18.42
CA ILE A 7 -10.52 -36.62 -17.12
C ILE A 7 -9.94 -35.24 -17.40
N PHE A 8 -10.75 -34.20 -17.21
CA PHE A 8 -10.24 -32.83 -17.07
C PHE A 8 -9.48 -32.77 -15.73
N ALA A 9 -8.16 -32.90 -15.79
CA ALA A 9 -7.30 -32.60 -14.65
C ALA A 9 -7.33 -31.08 -14.43
N TRP A 10 -8.11 -30.64 -13.44
CA TRP A 10 -8.05 -29.27 -12.96
C TRP A 10 -6.82 -29.14 -12.07
N SER A 11 -5.71 -28.68 -12.65
CA SER A 11 -4.51 -28.37 -11.88
C SER A 11 -4.81 -27.19 -10.96
N VAL A 12 -4.96 -27.45 -9.67
CA VAL A 12 -4.89 -26.42 -8.63
C VAL A 12 -3.43 -25.97 -8.59
N ALA A 13 -3.13 -24.80 -9.14
CA ALA A 13 -1.82 -24.19 -8.95
C ALA A 13 -1.63 -23.94 -7.45
N ALA A 14 -0.75 -24.70 -6.82
CA ALA A 14 -0.28 -24.42 -5.48
C ALA A 14 0.42 -23.05 -5.50
N ALA A 15 0.04 -22.16 -4.59
CA ALA A 15 0.78 -20.93 -4.36
C ALA A 15 2.22 -21.31 -3.96
N THR A 16 3.17 -21.03 -4.84
CA THR A 16 4.59 -21.18 -4.53
C THR A 16 4.90 -20.24 -3.37
N GLY A 17 5.66 -20.71 -2.37
CA GLY A 17 6.14 -19.91 -1.23
C GLY A 17 7.18 -18.85 -1.64
N GLU A 18 6.98 -18.21 -2.79
CA GLU A 18 7.86 -17.20 -3.36
C GLU A 18 7.65 -15.88 -2.62
N LYS A 19 8.75 -15.19 -2.31
CA LYS A 19 8.68 -13.87 -1.67
C LYS A 19 8.04 -12.86 -2.63
N PRO A 20 7.39 -11.81 -2.11
CA PRO A 20 6.83 -10.78 -2.96
C PRO A 20 7.89 -10.10 -3.83
N ALA A 21 7.64 -10.06 -5.14
CA ALA A 21 8.51 -9.41 -6.11
C ALA A 21 8.18 -7.91 -6.16
N PRO A 22 9.09 -7.00 -5.75
CA PRO A 22 8.90 -5.58 -5.94
C PRO A 22 8.98 -5.19 -7.43
N VAL A 23 8.52 -3.98 -7.72
CA VAL A 23 8.74 -3.33 -9.02
C VAL A 23 10.23 -3.21 -9.36
N ASP A 24 10.57 -3.35 -10.65
CA ASP A 24 11.95 -3.23 -11.13
C ASP A 24 12.46 -1.77 -11.13
N LYS A 25 11.54 -0.81 -11.21
CA LYS A 25 11.84 0.63 -11.25
C LYS A 25 10.84 1.39 -10.41
N LEU A 26 11.33 2.34 -9.63
CA LEU A 26 10.53 3.28 -8.86
C LEU A 26 11.15 4.67 -8.98
N ASP A 27 10.41 5.60 -9.55
CA ASP A 27 10.71 7.02 -9.46
C ASP A 27 10.12 7.57 -8.17
N VAL A 28 10.98 7.81 -7.18
CA VAL A 28 10.57 8.29 -5.87
C VAL A 28 9.83 9.63 -5.98
N ALA A 29 10.27 10.55 -6.84
CA ALA A 29 9.63 11.84 -7.01
C ALA A 29 8.18 11.70 -7.52
N ALA A 30 7.93 10.73 -8.40
CA ALA A 30 6.58 10.40 -8.86
C ALA A 30 5.71 9.69 -7.80
N PHE A 31 6.34 9.10 -6.78
CA PHE A 31 5.68 8.40 -5.66
C PHE A 31 5.31 9.32 -4.49
N LEU A 32 6.04 10.42 -4.28
CA LEU A 32 5.75 11.40 -3.22
C LEU A 32 4.38 12.09 -3.37
N GLY A 33 3.85 12.61 -2.27
CA GLY A 33 2.54 13.27 -2.14
C GLY A 33 1.45 12.34 -1.59
N ARG A 34 0.21 12.83 -1.57
CA ARG A 34 -0.95 12.15 -0.98
C ARG A 34 -1.40 10.89 -1.71
N TRP A 35 -1.69 9.82 -0.96
CA TRP A 35 -2.34 8.61 -1.43
C TRP A 35 -3.54 8.24 -0.56
N TYR A 36 -4.63 7.82 -1.20
CA TYR A 36 -5.82 7.31 -0.52
C TYR A 36 -5.83 5.79 -0.55
N GLN A 37 -6.08 5.15 0.59
CA GLN A 37 -6.22 3.70 0.62
C GLN A 37 -7.65 3.30 0.23
N THR A 38 -7.79 2.58 -0.89
CA THR A 38 -9.09 2.06 -1.35
C THR A 38 -9.33 0.62 -0.92
N TYR A 39 -8.27 -0.15 -0.73
CA TYR A 39 -8.33 -1.50 -0.17
C TYR A 39 -7.18 -1.75 0.80
N GLY A 40 -7.50 -2.45 1.89
CA GLY A 40 -6.55 -3.01 2.84
C GLY A 40 -6.79 -4.52 3.01
N SER A 41 -5.80 -5.29 3.45
CA SER A 41 -6.04 -6.65 3.94
C SER A 41 -6.79 -6.64 5.28
N PHE A 42 -7.18 -7.81 5.82
CA PHE A 42 -7.77 -7.89 7.16
C PHE A 42 -6.79 -7.41 8.24
N SER A 43 -5.52 -7.85 8.17
CA SER A 43 -4.48 -7.47 9.12
C SER A 43 -4.27 -5.95 9.14
N VAL A 44 -4.34 -5.30 7.98
CA VAL A 44 -4.27 -3.84 7.88
C VAL A 44 -5.54 -3.21 8.43
N LYS A 45 -6.69 -3.46 7.77
CA LYS A 45 -7.91 -2.69 8.03
C LYS A 45 -8.37 -2.82 9.48
N TYR A 46 -8.28 -4.00 10.08
CA TYR A 46 -8.86 -4.24 11.42
C TYR A 46 -7.83 -4.31 12.54
N ALA A 47 -6.61 -4.80 12.29
CA ALA A 47 -5.61 -4.91 13.35
C ALA A 47 -4.82 -3.61 13.53
N THR A 48 -4.42 -2.95 12.45
CA THR A 48 -3.61 -1.71 12.53
C THR A 48 -4.45 -0.44 12.42
N GLU A 49 -5.54 -0.47 11.66
CA GLU A 49 -6.37 0.71 11.37
C GLU A 49 -7.71 0.72 12.12
N LEU A 50 -8.00 -0.27 12.97
CA LEU A 50 -9.20 -0.33 13.81
C LEU A 50 -10.54 -0.22 13.04
N GLY A 51 -10.56 -0.71 11.81
CA GLY A 51 -11.72 -0.66 10.93
C GLY A 51 -11.98 0.71 10.32
N ALA A 52 -11.06 1.68 10.49
CA ALA A 52 -11.25 3.07 10.14
C ALA A 52 -11.63 3.35 8.68
N ASP A 53 -12.16 4.55 8.50
CA ASP A 53 -12.57 5.14 7.24
C ASP A 53 -11.64 6.28 6.85
N CYS A 54 -11.76 6.77 5.61
CA CYS A 54 -11.03 7.94 5.12
C CYS A 54 -9.51 7.86 5.31
N VAL A 55 -8.95 6.67 5.07
CA VAL A 55 -7.53 6.38 5.26
C VAL A 55 -6.72 6.98 4.11
N TYR A 56 -5.68 7.73 4.46
CA TYR A 56 -4.72 8.27 3.50
C TYR A 56 -3.32 8.40 4.14
N VAL A 57 -2.33 8.57 3.27
CA VAL A 57 -0.95 8.83 3.64
C VAL A 57 -0.38 9.96 2.81
N ASP A 58 0.38 10.84 3.45
CA ASP A 58 1.16 11.88 2.78
C ASP A 58 2.64 11.53 2.84
N TYR A 59 3.29 11.39 1.68
CA TYR A 59 4.73 11.14 1.58
C TYR A 59 5.50 12.42 1.23
N GLY A 60 6.50 12.76 2.03
CA GLY A 60 7.37 13.93 1.86
C GLY A 60 8.83 13.55 1.55
N ALA A 61 9.51 14.42 0.80
CA ALA A 61 10.95 14.34 0.64
C ALA A 61 11.66 14.89 1.88
N LEU A 62 12.87 14.38 2.15
CA LEU A 62 13.81 14.99 3.07
C LEU A 62 14.93 15.67 2.28
N SER A 63 15.35 16.86 2.71
CA SER A 63 16.33 17.69 1.98
C SER A 63 17.69 17.01 1.79
N ASN A 64 18.11 16.19 2.75
CA ASN A 64 19.45 15.58 2.79
C ASN A 64 19.41 14.05 2.99
N SER A 65 18.34 13.38 2.56
CA SER A 65 18.20 11.93 2.73
C SER A 65 17.36 11.32 1.61
N SER A 66 17.67 10.07 1.25
CA SER A 66 16.81 9.25 0.37
C SER A 66 15.62 8.64 1.10
N ALA A 67 15.56 8.79 2.44
CA ALA A 67 14.39 8.42 3.21
C ALA A 67 13.22 9.36 2.92
N ILE A 68 12.01 8.83 3.10
CA ILE A 68 10.75 9.50 2.83
C ILE A 68 10.07 9.74 4.18
N SER A 69 9.67 10.98 4.48
CA SER A 69 8.79 11.24 5.62
C SER A 69 7.37 10.83 5.26
N LEU A 70 6.61 10.36 6.25
CA LEU A 70 5.23 9.98 6.01
C LEU A 70 4.31 10.35 7.17
N VAL A 71 3.08 10.73 6.83
CA VAL A 71 1.99 10.94 7.79
C VAL A 71 0.82 10.05 7.38
N ASN A 72 0.58 8.98 8.13
CA ASN A 72 -0.59 8.13 7.97
C ASN A 72 -1.75 8.72 8.78
N SER A 73 -2.94 8.74 8.19
CA SER A 73 -4.11 9.35 8.79
C SER A 73 -5.36 8.52 8.56
N VAL A 74 -6.17 8.37 9.61
CA VAL A 74 -7.40 7.57 9.61
C VAL A 74 -8.54 8.33 10.29
N GLN A 75 -9.78 7.98 9.99
CA GLN A 75 -10.96 8.48 10.72
C GLN A 75 -11.58 7.36 11.57
N VAL A 76 -11.54 7.52 12.89
CA VAL A 76 -12.10 6.59 13.87
C VAL A 76 -13.20 7.31 14.64
N PHE A 77 -14.43 6.79 14.58
CA PHE A 77 -15.62 7.41 15.21
C PHE A 77 -15.80 8.90 14.88
N GLY A 78 -15.49 9.30 13.64
CA GLY A 78 -15.58 10.69 13.18
C GLY A 78 -14.36 11.57 13.52
N HIS A 79 -13.43 11.10 14.35
CA HIS A 79 -12.22 11.83 14.73
C HIS A 79 -11.03 11.43 13.86
N ARG A 80 -10.23 12.42 13.45
CA ARG A 80 -8.97 12.21 12.73
C ARG A 80 -7.88 11.80 13.70
N VAL A 81 -7.21 10.69 13.42
CA VAL A 81 -6.02 10.22 14.14
C VAL A 81 -4.89 10.06 13.14
N SER A 82 -3.71 10.54 13.49
CA SER A 82 -2.54 10.50 12.62
C SER A 82 -1.32 9.95 13.35
N VAL A 83 -0.47 9.27 12.59
CA VAL A 83 0.85 8.80 13.02
C VAL A 83 1.88 9.19 11.98
N GLU A 84 3.10 9.47 12.44
CA GLU A 84 4.18 9.98 11.62
C GLU A 84 5.37 9.05 11.67
N GLY A 85 6.21 9.11 10.63
CA GLY A 85 7.39 8.28 10.56
C GLY A 85 8.19 8.45 9.30
N PHE A 86 9.02 7.45 9.03
CA PHE A 86 9.93 7.43 7.89
C PHE A 86 9.90 6.09 7.17
N ALA A 87 10.10 6.13 5.85
CA ALA A 87 10.38 4.97 5.02
C ALA A 87 11.81 5.09 4.49
N VAL A 88 12.66 4.13 4.82
CA VAL A 88 14.06 4.09 4.43
C VAL A 88 14.21 3.06 3.32
N PRO A 89 14.73 3.44 2.14
CA PRO A 89 14.86 2.49 1.03
C PRO A 89 15.89 1.42 1.33
N SER A 90 15.65 0.20 0.84
CA SER A 90 16.64 -0.86 0.83
C SER A 90 17.84 -0.44 -0.03
N PRO A 91 19.09 -0.69 0.43
CA PRO A 91 20.28 -0.42 -0.37
C PRO A 91 20.41 -1.38 -1.56
N ASP A 92 19.79 -2.56 -1.50
CA ASP A 92 20.02 -3.65 -2.45
C ASP A 92 18.94 -3.76 -3.53
N ARG A 93 17.72 -3.29 -3.24
CA ARG A 93 16.57 -3.50 -4.13
C ARG A 93 15.56 -2.36 -4.11
N VAL A 94 15.29 -1.84 -5.31
CA VAL A 94 14.25 -0.83 -5.55
C VAL A 94 12.87 -1.34 -5.13
N GLY A 95 12.02 -0.44 -4.64
CA GLY A 95 10.65 -0.75 -4.25
C GLY A 95 10.51 -1.43 -2.89
N ILE A 96 11.61 -1.65 -2.17
CA ILE A 96 11.62 -2.19 -0.81
C ILE A 96 12.01 -1.11 0.19
N PHE A 97 11.26 -1.02 1.29
CA PHE A 97 11.49 -0.05 2.35
C PHE A 97 11.43 -0.72 3.74
N ASP A 98 12.14 -0.11 4.67
CA ASP A 98 11.96 -0.27 6.12
C ASP A 98 11.17 0.95 6.62
N VAL A 99 9.91 0.73 6.96
CA VAL A 99 8.99 1.76 7.46
C VAL A 99 8.93 1.71 8.98
N SER A 100 9.18 2.85 9.62
CA SER A 100 9.07 3.03 11.07
C SER A 100 8.07 4.13 11.37
N LEU A 101 7.10 3.84 12.24
CA LEU A 101 6.04 4.77 12.67
C LEU A 101 6.13 4.96 14.19
N GLY A 102 5.98 6.20 14.63
CA GLY A 102 5.78 6.52 16.04
C GLY A 102 4.30 6.38 16.44
N PRO A 103 4.00 6.20 17.73
CA PRO A 103 2.61 6.30 18.19
C PRO A 103 2.10 7.74 18.02
N PRO A 104 0.76 7.96 18.02
CA PRO A 104 0.18 9.28 17.86
C PRO A 104 0.79 10.31 18.82
N GLY A 105 1.26 11.43 18.29
CA GLY A 105 1.91 12.51 19.05
C GLY A 105 3.37 12.27 19.45
N LEU A 106 3.96 11.12 19.13
CA LEU A 106 5.35 10.78 19.43
C LEU A 106 6.07 10.27 18.17
N ALA A 107 6.18 11.14 17.16
CA ALA A 107 6.88 10.84 15.93
C ALA A 107 8.37 10.52 16.17
N PRO A 108 8.98 9.60 15.39
CA PRO A 108 10.43 9.45 15.35
C PRO A 108 11.05 10.79 14.91
N LYS A 109 12.19 11.16 15.50
CA LYS A 109 12.85 12.44 15.18
C LYS A 109 13.67 12.41 13.90
N ALA A 110 14.11 11.22 13.48
CA ALA A 110 14.95 11.02 12.31
C ALA A 110 14.77 9.59 11.77
N PRO A 111 15.04 9.34 10.47
CA PRO A 111 15.08 8.00 9.92
C PRO A 111 16.22 7.18 10.54
N GLU A 112 15.94 5.94 10.92
CA GLU A 112 16.97 4.97 11.30
C GLU A 112 17.59 4.30 10.06
N PRO A 113 18.80 3.73 10.14
CA PRO A 113 19.35 2.93 9.04
C PRO A 113 18.42 1.77 8.66
N PHE A 114 18.43 1.35 7.40
CA PHE A 114 17.65 0.19 6.95
C PHE A 114 18.04 -1.07 7.74
N ARG A 115 17.06 -1.73 8.39
CA ARG A 115 17.30 -2.95 9.18
C ARG A 115 16.62 -4.17 8.57
N LYS A 116 15.36 -4.02 8.15
CA LYS A 116 14.57 -5.11 7.57
C LYS A 116 13.51 -4.59 6.61
N SER A 117 13.16 -5.40 5.62
CA SER A 117 12.02 -5.09 4.77
C SER A 117 10.71 -5.28 5.54
N ASN A 118 9.82 -4.31 5.44
CA ASN A 118 8.45 -4.41 5.94
C ASN A 118 7.41 -3.78 5.00
N TYR A 119 7.87 -3.16 3.90
CA TYR A 119 7.04 -2.49 2.93
C TYR A 119 7.63 -2.72 1.53
N ILE A 120 6.84 -3.33 0.64
CA ILE A 120 7.26 -3.77 -0.70
C ILE A 120 6.23 -3.28 -1.72
N VAL A 121 6.66 -2.43 -2.65
CA VAL A 121 5.83 -1.94 -3.76
C VAL A 121 5.79 -3.00 -4.86
N LEU A 122 4.65 -3.69 -5.02
CA LEU A 122 4.45 -4.77 -5.99
C LEU A 122 4.09 -4.27 -7.39
N MET A 123 3.32 -3.19 -7.45
CA MET A 123 2.78 -2.70 -8.70
C MET A 123 2.59 -1.20 -8.65
N LEU A 124 2.81 -0.55 -9.79
CA LEU A 124 2.56 0.86 -10.01
C LEU A 124 1.61 1.02 -11.20
N GLY A 125 0.70 2.00 -11.09
CA GLY A 125 -0.15 2.41 -12.19
C GLY A 125 0.56 3.29 -13.22
N PRO A 126 -0.16 3.71 -14.27
CA PRO A 126 0.34 4.68 -15.23
C PRO A 126 0.62 6.03 -14.55
N ARG A 127 1.35 6.91 -15.25
CA ARG A 127 1.55 8.29 -14.78
C ARG A 127 0.43 9.21 -15.25
N VAL A 128 -0.16 9.95 -14.32
CA VAL A 128 -1.11 11.04 -14.58
C VAL A 128 -0.56 12.30 -13.95
N GLY A 129 -0.33 13.34 -14.74
CA GLY A 129 0.31 14.57 -14.24
C GLY A 129 1.72 14.34 -13.66
N GLY A 130 2.48 13.39 -14.21
CA GLY A 130 3.83 13.05 -13.75
C GLY A 130 3.90 12.18 -12.48
N LYS A 131 2.77 11.86 -11.84
CA LYS A 131 2.68 11.02 -10.64
C LYS A 131 2.09 9.66 -10.98
N TYR A 132 2.49 8.61 -10.25
CA TYR A 132 1.83 7.30 -10.37
C TYR A 132 0.38 7.38 -9.89
N ASP A 133 -0.55 6.77 -10.64
CA ASP A 133 -1.98 6.89 -10.37
C ASP A 133 -2.48 5.94 -9.26
N TYR A 134 -1.91 4.75 -9.19
CA TYR A 134 -2.12 3.78 -8.12
C TYR A 134 -0.80 3.08 -7.74
N ALA A 135 -0.76 2.49 -6.55
CA ALA A 135 0.30 1.59 -6.10
C ALA A 135 -0.32 0.42 -5.32
N VAL A 136 0.28 -0.75 -5.47
CA VAL A 136 -0.05 -1.94 -4.66
C VAL A 136 1.17 -2.27 -3.81
N VAL A 137 0.94 -2.44 -2.51
CA VAL A 137 2.01 -2.65 -1.53
C VAL A 137 1.69 -3.83 -0.61
N THR A 138 2.71 -4.56 -0.23
CA THR A 138 2.65 -5.67 0.73
C THR A 138 3.81 -5.64 1.73
N ASP A 139 3.76 -6.54 2.70
CA ASP A 139 4.93 -6.95 3.49
C ASP A 139 5.54 -8.27 2.96
N PRO A 140 6.75 -8.66 3.41
CA PRO A 140 7.46 -9.86 2.93
C PRO A 140 6.72 -11.20 3.07
N THR A 141 5.64 -11.26 3.86
CA THR A 141 4.85 -12.47 4.15
C THR A 141 3.50 -12.52 3.44
N TYR A 142 3.19 -11.55 2.56
CA TYR A 142 1.88 -11.42 1.89
C TYR A 142 0.69 -11.25 2.85
N LEU A 143 0.91 -10.92 4.13
CA LEU A 143 -0.18 -10.75 5.09
C LEU A 143 -0.88 -9.40 4.93
N SER A 144 -0.10 -8.35 4.70
CA SER A 144 -0.56 -6.98 4.51
C SER A 144 -0.78 -6.71 3.03
N LEU A 145 -1.88 -6.03 2.70
CA LEU A 145 -2.15 -5.50 1.37
C LEU A 145 -2.61 -4.06 1.53
N TYR A 146 -2.04 -3.17 0.73
CA TYR A 146 -2.49 -1.79 0.58
C TYR A 146 -2.66 -1.49 -0.91
N ILE A 147 -3.85 -1.03 -1.30
CA ILE A 147 -4.10 -0.45 -2.64
C ILE A 147 -4.29 1.04 -2.46
N LEU A 148 -3.24 1.77 -2.83
CA LEU A 148 -3.10 3.21 -2.67
C LEU A 148 -3.39 3.90 -4.00
N VAL A 149 -4.18 4.96 -4.01
CA VAL A 149 -4.61 5.66 -5.24
C VAL A 149 -4.50 7.17 -5.09
N ARG A 150 -4.28 7.89 -6.20
CA ARG A 150 -4.31 9.36 -6.21
C ARG A 150 -5.72 9.93 -6.30
N ASP A 151 -6.60 9.23 -7.00
CA ASP A 151 -7.97 9.63 -7.24
C ASP A 151 -8.88 8.39 -7.15
N VAL A 152 -9.71 8.37 -6.11
CA VAL A 152 -10.62 7.24 -5.82
C VAL A 152 -11.62 7.00 -6.95
N SER A 153 -12.14 8.08 -7.54
CA SER A 153 -13.15 7.99 -8.60
C SER A 153 -12.54 7.51 -9.92
N ARG A 154 -11.36 8.03 -10.28
CA ARG A 154 -10.62 7.59 -11.47
C ARG A 154 -10.20 6.13 -11.34
N PHE A 155 -9.66 5.73 -10.18
CA PHE A 155 -9.28 4.35 -9.92
C PHE A 155 -10.47 3.39 -10.06
N GLY A 156 -11.61 3.72 -9.43
CA GLY A 156 -12.83 2.91 -9.51
C GLY A 156 -13.30 2.67 -10.94
N ARG A 157 -13.21 3.69 -11.81
CA ARG A 157 -13.62 3.58 -13.22
C ARG A 157 -12.63 2.86 -14.11
N LEU A 158 -11.33 3.08 -13.92
CA LEU A 158 -10.31 2.72 -14.91
C LEU A 158 -9.43 1.53 -14.51
N HIS A 159 -9.29 1.24 -13.22
CA HIS A 159 -8.24 0.36 -12.71
C HIS A 159 -8.71 -0.70 -11.72
N GLU A 160 -9.76 -0.43 -10.95
CA GLU A 160 -10.17 -1.25 -9.81
C GLU A 160 -10.33 -2.74 -10.17
N ALA A 161 -11.16 -3.08 -11.15
CA ALA A 161 -11.41 -4.47 -11.53
C ALA A 161 -10.11 -5.20 -11.95
N GLY A 162 -9.29 -4.56 -12.79
CA GLY A 162 -8.04 -5.16 -13.26
C GLY A 162 -6.96 -5.27 -12.19
N VAL A 163 -6.91 -4.33 -11.23
CA VAL A 163 -5.98 -4.42 -10.10
C VAL A 163 -6.43 -5.52 -9.13
N LEU A 164 -7.73 -5.63 -8.83
CA LEU A 164 -8.26 -6.67 -7.96
C LEU A 164 -8.02 -8.09 -8.52
N ASP A 165 -8.21 -8.27 -9.82
CA ASP A 165 -7.90 -9.53 -10.51
C ASP A 165 -6.41 -9.87 -10.43
N LYS A 166 -5.52 -8.90 -10.68
CA LYS A 166 -4.08 -9.12 -10.59
C LYS A 166 -3.64 -9.50 -9.17
N VAL A 167 -4.12 -8.82 -8.14
CA VAL A 167 -3.73 -9.15 -6.76
C VAL A 167 -4.26 -10.52 -6.33
N SER A 168 -5.42 -10.97 -6.84
CA SER A 168 -5.84 -12.36 -6.58
C SER A 168 -4.89 -13.38 -7.22
N HIS A 169 -4.43 -13.13 -8.45
CA HIS A 169 -3.43 -13.98 -9.11
C HIS A 169 -2.06 -13.96 -8.42
N MET A 170 -1.74 -12.88 -7.68
CA MET A 170 -0.55 -12.78 -6.82
C MET A 170 -0.69 -13.49 -5.46
N GLY A 171 -1.84 -14.09 -5.16
CA GLY A 171 -2.05 -14.84 -3.91
C GLY A 171 -2.78 -14.09 -2.79
N PHE A 172 -3.32 -12.89 -3.05
CA PHE A 172 -4.17 -12.17 -2.10
C PHE A 172 -5.61 -12.69 -2.11
N THR A 173 -5.80 -13.96 -1.74
CA THR A 173 -7.09 -14.67 -1.82
C THR A 173 -7.61 -15.17 -0.47
N SER A 174 -6.75 -15.24 0.55
CA SER A 174 -7.10 -15.78 1.87
C SER A 174 -7.94 -14.79 2.69
N PHE A 175 -8.57 -15.27 3.76
CA PHE A 175 -9.32 -14.40 4.68
C PHE A 175 -8.46 -13.25 5.23
N LEU A 176 -7.19 -13.52 5.53
CA LEU A 176 -6.28 -12.57 6.17
C LEU A 176 -5.77 -11.51 5.20
N ASN A 177 -5.47 -11.89 3.95
CA ASN A 177 -4.76 -11.02 3.00
C ASN A 177 -5.59 -10.52 1.82
N ARG A 178 -6.78 -11.08 1.54
CA ARG A 178 -7.62 -10.63 0.43
C ARG A 178 -7.99 -9.15 0.55
N PRO A 179 -8.14 -8.42 -0.58
CA PRO A 179 -8.52 -7.01 -0.57
C PRO A 179 -9.87 -6.80 0.10
N ARG A 180 -9.92 -5.84 1.03
CA ARG A 180 -11.14 -5.38 1.70
C ARG A 180 -11.25 -3.88 1.52
N ARG A 181 -12.42 -3.44 1.06
CA ARG A 181 -12.64 -2.05 0.74
C ARG A 181 -12.50 -1.17 1.99
N THR A 182 -11.75 -0.09 1.86
CA THR A 182 -11.73 1.01 2.81
C THR A 182 -12.80 2.01 2.39
N ASN A 183 -13.61 2.49 3.34
CA ASN A 183 -14.61 3.48 3.02
C ASN A 183 -13.95 4.84 2.75
N GLN A 184 -14.18 5.35 1.55
CA GLN A 184 -13.70 6.64 1.06
C GLN A 184 -14.86 7.60 0.76
N HIS A 185 -16.10 7.21 1.08
CA HIS A 185 -17.30 7.98 0.79
C HIS A 185 -17.55 9.05 1.84
N GLY A 186 -17.89 10.28 1.41
CA GLY A 186 -18.17 11.40 2.32
C GLY A 186 -16.94 11.95 3.06
N CYS A 187 -15.75 11.47 2.72
CA CYS A 187 -14.51 11.89 3.35
C CYS A 187 -14.15 13.33 2.99
N LYS A 188 -13.73 14.10 4.00
CA LYS A 188 -13.22 15.47 3.84
C LYS A 188 -11.73 15.47 4.15
N TYR A 189 -10.94 15.87 3.17
CA TYR A 189 -9.48 15.94 3.26
C TYR A 189 -9.07 17.41 3.28
N SER A 190 -8.27 17.82 4.27
CA SER A 190 -7.70 19.16 4.28
C SER A 190 -6.30 19.13 3.66
N ASP A 191 -5.93 20.21 2.98
CA ASP A 191 -4.56 20.40 2.45
C ASP A 191 -3.54 20.57 3.59
N LYS A 192 -4.00 21.06 4.75
CA LYS A 192 -3.15 21.21 5.96
C LYS A 192 -2.80 19.88 6.61
N ASP A 193 -3.55 18.82 6.30
CA ASP A 193 -3.31 17.51 6.89
C ASP A 193 -2.08 16.79 6.27
N GLY A 194 -1.43 17.42 5.27
CA GLY A 194 -0.27 16.88 4.54
C GLY A 194 0.94 17.81 4.49
N THR A 195 0.98 18.86 5.32
CA THR A 195 2.21 19.65 5.45
C THR A 195 3.16 18.88 6.36
N ALA A 196 3.95 17.97 5.78
CA ALA A 196 5.20 17.56 6.39
C ALA A 196 5.99 18.86 6.60
N VAL A 197 6.11 19.30 7.85
CA VAL A 197 6.96 20.44 8.19
C VAL A 197 8.36 20.05 7.73
N VAL A 198 8.85 20.72 6.70
CA VAL A 198 10.27 20.68 6.35
C VAL A 198 10.96 21.40 7.49
N VAL A 199 11.43 20.63 8.48
CA VAL A 199 12.37 21.11 9.50
C VAL A 199 13.78 20.85 9.00
#